data_AF-A0A935FFS2-F1
#
_entry.id   AF-A0A935FFS2-F1
#
_cell.length_a   1.000
_cell.length_b   1.000
_cell.length_c   1.000
_cell.angle_alpha   90.00
_cell.angle_beta   90.00
_cell.angle_gamma   90.00
#
_symmetry.space_group_name_H-M   'P 1'
#
loop_
_entity.id
_entity.type
_entity.pdbx_description
1 polymer ?
#
loop_
_entity_poly.entity_id
_entity_poly.type
_entity_poly.pdbx_seq_one_letter_code
_entity_poly.pdbx_strand_id
1 'polypeptide(L)'
;MQPQTDAGVPAPCPEETGCVVVPSYAALRAYSGDATALCVAQPRLCGRFERVDACVVDNGVCLEGLAGRRWQRALGSPLVLRLSYWETSDATIAVRAASMAARDLTGAVVEFDRIYEVYRSMPVYSGVTYRGGGLRRRCTPHAKVTAPAAASDTCLQVDQTSGFVPNTQLLVLRGSGYQMIAGEIWPDRNIAADRLCAYEAAPLGYVAAVGQDVVEVFDLLQGINPSGSAGHVNNVTIRGMLFDGNRACNGYTADWRYNTVGAVKGDVTFVDNTIIDTPSEALTICGGTWLNNHLRNLGGSFVHKSCGMSPPPTDRLEGNVIEGVNRLGDALMGHSEGAITLSANAGELVVRDNVFRDGCEGAFGLVNGDDTDILARGNVFERFARRIGYNARLTAASEKIDIDTGNTWTDVP
;
A
#
# COMPACT_ATOMS: atom_id res chain seq x y z
N MET A 1 2.29 31.19 4.30
CA MET A 1 1.24 30.86 5.29
C MET A 1 -0.11 31.19 4.68
N GLN A 2 -0.75 30.21 4.04
CA GLN A 2 -2.17 30.34 3.69
C GLN A 2 -2.99 30.01 4.95
N PRO A 3 -4.10 30.73 5.22
CA PRO A 3 -4.95 30.44 6.35
C PRO A 3 -5.55 29.03 6.15
N GLN A 4 -5.43 28.20 7.18
CA GLN A 4 -6.19 26.96 7.29
C GLN A 4 -7.68 27.32 7.14
N THR A 5 -8.30 26.92 6.04
CA THR A 5 -9.75 26.96 5.91
C THR A 5 -10.33 26.01 6.95
N ASP A 6 -11.34 26.47 7.68
CA ASP A 6 -12.07 25.71 8.70
C ASP A 6 -12.23 24.26 8.26
N ALA A 7 -11.58 23.36 9.00
CA ALA A 7 -11.80 21.93 8.86
C ALA A 7 -13.28 21.71 9.12
N GLY A 8 -14.03 21.44 8.04
CA GLY A 8 -15.47 21.23 8.09
C GLY A 8 -15.79 20.26 9.22
N VAL A 9 -16.73 20.64 10.08
CA VAL A 9 -17.26 19.79 11.14
C VAL A 9 -17.60 18.44 10.51
N PRO A 10 -16.94 17.34 10.90
CA PRO A 10 -17.19 16.07 10.26
C PRO A 10 -18.65 15.67 10.50
N ALA A 11 -19.27 15.05 9.50
CA ALA A 11 -20.64 14.58 9.62
C ALA A 11 -20.81 13.74 10.90
N PRO A 12 -21.92 13.85 11.65
CA PRO A 12 -22.16 13.00 12.81
C PRO A 12 -22.08 11.52 12.42
N CYS A 13 -21.97 10.62 13.41
CA CYS A 13 -22.26 9.21 13.17
C CYS A 13 -23.59 9.14 12.41
N PRO A 14 -23.76 8.29 11.38
CA PRO A 14 -25.07 8.13 10.77
C PRO A 14 -26.07 7.94 11.92
N GLU A 15 -27.17 8.71 11.91
CA GLU A 15 -28.16 8.68 13.00
C GLU A 15 -28.71 7.26 13.10
N GLU A 16 -28.06 6.45 13.93
CA GLU A 16 -28.48 5.10 14.23
C GLU A 16 -29.69 5.23 15.15
N THR A 17 -30.88 5.27 14.56
CA THR A 17 -32.13 5.33 15.29
C THR A 17 -32.35 4.01 16.07
N GLY A 18 -32.90 4.11 17.27
CA GLY A 18 -33.28 2.93 18.08
C GLY A 18 -32.17 2.27 18.91
N CYS A 19 -31.12 3.01 19.30
CA CYS A 19 -30.12 2.56 20.27
C CYS A 19 -29.86 3.63 21.34
N VAL A 20 -29.41 3.23 22.53
CA VAL A 20 -28.93 4.18 23.55
C VAL A 20 -27.48 4.54 23.26
N VAL A 21 -27.19 5.84 23.15
CA VAL A 21 -25.84 6.32 22.89
C VAL A 21 -25.00 6.25 24.16
N VAL A 22 -23.84 5.58 24.09
CA VAL A 22 -22.92 5.44 25.21
C VAL A 22 -21.55 6.07 24.93
N PRO A 23 -20.92 6.63 25.98
CA PRO A 23 -19.56 7.10 26.08
C PRO A 23 -18.54 6.61 25.09
N SER A 24 -18.35 5.30 25.13
CA SER A 24 -17.12 4.59 24.83
C SER A 24 -17.37 3.09 24.99
N TYR A 25 -16.40 2.24 24.64
CA TYR A 25 -16.45 0.81 24.96
C TYR A 25 -16.46 0.52 26.46
N ALA A 26 -15.78 1.33 27.27
CA ALA A 26 -15.84 1.17 28.72
C ALA A 26 -17.25 1.46 29.24
N ALA A 27 -17.91 2.49 28.71
CA ALA A 27 -19.30 2.80 29.04
C ALA A 27 -20.26 1.71 28.54
N LEU A 28 -20.01 1.14 27.36
CA LEU A 28 -20.74 -0.01 26.83
C LEU A 28 -20.58 -1.25 27.73
N ARG A 29 -19.35 -1.58 28.14
CA ARG A 29 -19.08 -2.70 29.06
C ARG A 29 -19.70 -2.46 30.43
N ALA A 30 -19.69 -1.22 30.91
CA ALA A 30 -20.28 -0.80 32.18
C ALA A 30 -21.79 -0.55 32.12
N TYR A 31 -22.44 -0.69 30.95
CA TYR A 31 -23.84 -0.36 30.79
C TYR A 31 -24.74 -1.35 31.55
N SER A 32 -25.45 -0.85 32.55
CA SER A 32 -26.35 -1.63 33.41
C SER A 32 -27.83 -1.51 33.06
N GLY A 33 -28.21 -0.59 32.16
CA GLY A 33 -29.60 -0.39 31.75
C GLY A 33 -30.18 -1.55 30.93
N ASP A 34 -31.45 -1.42 30.55
CA ASP A 34 -32.24 -2.51 29.92
C ASP A 34 -32.22 -2.52 28.39
N ALA A 35 -31.57 -1.53 27.78
CA ALA A 35 -31.50 -1.41 26.32
C ALA A 35 -30.98 -2.69 25.67
N THR A 36 -31.61 -3.06 24.54
CA THR A 36 -31.21 -4.19 23.71
C THR A 36 -30.23 -3.79 22.61
N ALA A 37 -30.08 -2.49 22.35
CA ALA A 37 -29.10 -1.93 21.42
C ALA A 37 -28.44 -0.68 22.01
N LEU A 38 -27.11 -0.61 21.87
CA LEU A 38 -26.27 0.53 22.24
C LEU A 38 -25.53 1.04 21.02
N CYS A 39 -25.37 2.35 20.93
CA CYS A 39 -24.48 2.97 19.95
C CYS A 39 -23.31 3.60 20.67
N VAL A 40 -22.10 3.19 20.31
CA VAL A 40 -20.91 3.97 20.66
C VAL A 40 -20.83 5.09 19.63
N ALA A 41 -21.03 6.33 20.06
CA ALA A 41 -20.85 7.50 19.21
C ALA A 41 -19.78 8.38 19.86
N GLN A 42 -18.52 8.05 19.60
CA GLN A 42 -17.39 8.90 19.95
C GLN A 42 -16.85 9.61 18.72
N PRO A 43 -16.15 10.75 18.90
CA PRO A 43 -15.46 11.41 17.81
C PRO A 43 -14.63 10.42 16.95
N ARG A 44 -13.88 9.52 17.58
CA ARG A 44 -12.95 8.60 16.86
C ARG A 44 -13.55 7.28 16.38
N LEU A 45 -14.73 6.89 16.87
CA LEU A 45 -15.25 5.52 16.81
C LEU A 45 -16.77 5.54 16.78
N CYS A 46 -17.37 4.91 15.77
CA CYS A 46 -18.81 4.67 15.73
C CYS A 46 -19.16 3.20 15.49
N GLY A 47 -20.20 2.73 16.17
CA GLY A 47 -20.78 1.41 15.88
C GLY A 47 -21.98 1.07 16.77
N ARG A 48 -22.90 0.27 16.24
CA ARG A 48 -24.04 -0.28 16.96
C ARG A 48 -23.78 -1.69 17.48
N PHE A 49 -24.21 -1.93 18.70
CA PHE A 49 -24.06 -3.17 19.43
C PHE A 49 -25.41 -3.64 19.93
N GLU A 50 -25.73 -4.89 19.66
CA GLU A 50 -26.92 -5.56 20.12
C GLU A 50 -26.57 -6.49 21.27
N ARG A 51 -27.47 -6.56 22.25
CA ARG A 51 -27.33 -7.49 23.35
C ARG A 51 -27.62 -8.90 22.84
N VAL A 52 -26.69 -9.82 23.07
CA VAL A 52 -26.82 -11.22 22.67
C VAL A 52 -26.60 -12.14 23.86
N ASP A 53 -27.21 -13.32 23.81
CA ASP A 53 -27.02 -14.35 24.85
C ASP A 53 -25.68 -15.09 24.66
N ALA A 54 -25.25 -15.23 23.41
CA ALA A 54 -23.96 -15.79 23.04
C ALA A 54 -23.36 -14.98 21.88
N CYS A 55 -22.06 -14.72 21.96
CA CYS A 55 -21.33 -14.15 20.83
C CYS A 55 -21.35 -15.17 19.68
N VAL A 56 -21.87 -14.78 18.53
CA VAL A 56 -21.69 -15.58 17.30
C VAL A 56 -20.34 -15.20 16.69
N VAL A 57 -19.53 -16.20 16.31
CA VAL A 57 -18.22 -16.00 15.64
C VAL A 57 -18.46 -15.70 14.16
N ASP A 58 -19.26 -14.67 13.87
CA ASP A 58 -19.56 -14.26 12.51
C ASP A 58 -19.22 -12.78 12.33
N ASN A 59 -17.90 -12.53 12.23
CA ASN A 59 -17.31 -11.26 11.83
C ASN A 59 -17.58 -10.03 12.72
N GLY A 60 -18.24 -10.19 13.87
CA GLY A 60 -18.58 -9.12 14.81
C GLY A 60 -17.63 -9.01 16.00
N VAL A 61 -17.32 -7.77 16.41
CA VAL A 61 -16.70 -7.48 17.71
C VAL A 61 -17.71 -7.85 18.79
N CYS A 62 -17.38 -8.82 19.65
CA CYS A 62 -18.17 -9.15 20.82
C CYS A 62 -17.48 -8.65 22.09
N LEU A 63 -18.25 -7.98 22.95
CA LEU A 63 -17.76 -7.37 24.17
C LEU A 63 -18.53 -7.95 25.35
N GLU A 64 -17.82 -8.55 26.28
CA GLU A 64 -18.38 -8.91 27.58
C GLU A 64 -18.49 -7.65 28.44
N GLY A 65 -19.72 -7.38 28.88
CA GLY A 65 -20.08 -6.32 29.81
C GLY A 65 -20.40 -6.84 31.20
N LEU A 66 -20.97 -5.99 32.04
CA LEU A 66 -21.32 -6.33 33.41
C LEU A 66 -22.29 -7.51 33.51
N ALA A 67 -22.14 -8.30 34.58
CA ALA A 67 -23.00 -9.44 34.91
C ALA A 67 -23.12 -10.50 33.80
N GLY A 68 -22.05 -10.70 33.01
CA GLY A 68 -22.01 -11.70 31.94
C GLY A 68 -22.82 -11.32 30.70
N ARG A 69 -23.33 -10.08 30.62
CA ARG A 69 -24.00 -9.57 29.42
C ARG A 69 -23.00 -9.51 28.27
N ARG A 70 -23.44 -9.85 27.07
CA ARG A 70 -22.62 -9.77 25.86
C ARG A 70 -23.23 -8.79 24.88
N TRP A 71 -22.38 -7.97 24.32
CA TRP A 71 -22.72 -6.99 23.30
C TRP A 71 -22.02 -7.41 22.01
N GLN A 72 -22.79 -7.81 21.00
CA GLN A 72 -22.28 -8.15 19.69
C GLN A 72 -22.56 -6.99 18.75
N ARG A 73 -21.56 -6.61 17.96
CA ARG A 73 -21.76 -5.62 16.90
C ARG A 73 -22.90 -6.07 15.97
N ALA A 74 -23.85 -5.19 15.70
CA ALA A 74 -24.92 -5.47 14.74
C ALA A 74 -24.31 -5.81 13.37
N LEU A 75 -24.79 -6.89 12.75
CA LEU A 75 -24.38 -7.28 11.40
C LEU A 75 -24.65 -6.10 10.43
N GLY A 76 -23.62 -5.66 9.71
CA GLY A 76 -23.72 -4.53 8.78
C GLY A 76 -23.45 -3.13 9.35
N SER A 77 -23.23 -2.97 10.67
CA SER A 77 -22.68 -1.71 11.23
C SER A 77 -21.15 -1.79 11.18
N PRO A 78 -20.47 -1.11 10.25
CA PRO A 78 -19.00 -1.10 10.23
C PRO A 78 -18.51 -0.42 11.51
N LEU A 79 -17.50 -1.02 12.15
CA LEU A 79 -16.75 -0.26 13.14
C LEU A 79 -15.89 0.75 12.39
N VAL A 80 -16.33 2.01 12.35
CA VAL A 80 -15.61 3.04 11.60
C VAL A 80 -14.65 3.78 12.52
N LEU A 81 -13.36 3.66 12.20
CA LEU A 81 -12.30 4.50 12.73
C LEU A 81 -12.11 5.68 11.79
N ARG A 82 -12.56 6.87 12.21
CA ARG A 82 -12.46 8.10 11.42
C ARG A 82 -11.20 8.86 11.76
N LEU A 83 -10.39 9.15 10.75
CA LEU A 83 -9.08 9.78 10.93
C LEU A 83 -9.13 11.25 11.34
N SER A 84 -10.18 11.99 10.97
CA SER A 84 -10.40 13.41 11.34
C SER A 84 -10.17 13.69 12.83
N TYR A 85 -10.45 12.69 13.66
CA TYR A 85 -10.54 12.83 15.10
C TYR A 85 -9.28 12.40 15.84
N TRP A 86 -8.31 11.84 15.12
CA TRP A 86 -6.94 11.66 15.59
C TRP A 86 -6.18 12.94 15.28
N GLU A 87 -6.52 14.02 15.99
CA GLU A 87 -5.82 15.30 15.91
C GLU A 87 -4.40 15.16 16.48
N THR A 88 -3.52 14.59 15.68
CA THR A 88 -2.08 14.78 15.80
C THR A 88 -1.71 15.86 14.79
N SER A 89 -0.69 16.66 15.10
CA SER A 89 -0.05 17.53 14.09
C SER A 89 0.56 16.72 12.93
N ASP A 90 0.59 15.40 13.08
CA ASP A 90 1.22 14.44 12.21
C ASP A 90 0.19 13.44 11.65
N ALA A 91 -0.19 13.64 10.40
CA ALA A 91 -1.09 12.77 9.64
C ALA A 91 -0.63 11.30 9.62
N THR A 92 0.67 11.03 9.57
CA THR A 92 1.22 9.66 9.50
C THR A 92 0.92 8.90 10.79
N ILE A 93 1.07 9.55 11.95
CA ILE A 93 0.79 8.94 13.25
C ILE A 93 -0.70 8.59 13.37
N ALA A 94 -1.59 9.50 12.96
CA ALA A 94 -3.03 9.28 12.97
C ALA A 94 -3.43 8.06 12.12
N VAL A 95 -2.98 8.03 10.86
CA VAL A 95 -3.26 6.94 9.91
C VAL A 95 -2.79 5.59 10.45
N ARG A 96 -1.56 5.52 10.95
CA ARG A 96 -1.00 4.28 11.52
C ARG A 96 -1.72 3.85 12.78
N ALA A 97 -2.06 4.78 13.68
CA ALA A 97 -2.77 4.49 14.91
C ALA A 97 -4.18 3.92 14.64
N ALA A 98 -4.92 4.49 13.68
CA ALA A 98 -6.22 3.97 13.29
C ALA A 98 -6.11 2.57 12.69
N SER A 99 -5.16 2.33 11.79
CA SER A 99 -4.94 0.99 11.24
C SER A 99 -4.58 -0.03 12.33
N MET A 100 -3.67 0.33 13.25
CA MET A 100 -3.32 -0.54 14.39
C MET A 100 -4.50 -0.81 15.31
N ALA A 101 -5.37 0.17 15.55
CA ALA A 101 -6.59 -0.04 16.33
C ALA A 101 -7.56 -0.99 15.61
N ALA A 102 -7.63 -0.93 14.28
CA ALA A 102 -8.48 -1.82 13.47
C ALA A 102 -8.02 -3.28 13.51
N ARG A 103 -6.72 -3.53 13.67
CA ARG A 103 -6.12 -4.88 13.72
C ARG A 103 -6.83 -5.81 14.70
N ASP A 104 -7.15 -5.31 15.88
CA ASP A 104 -7.69 -6.13 16.98
C ASP A 104 -9.23 -6.27 16.86
N LEU A 105 -9.83 -5.77 15.77
CA LEU A 105 -11.25 -5.61 15.57
C LEU A 105 -11.64 -6.21 14.21
N THR A 106 -11.93 -7.52 14.18
CA THR A 106 -12.35 -8.20 12.94
C THR A 106 -13.52 -7.49 12.26
N GLY A 107 -13.40 -7.25 10.95
CA GLY A 107 -14.40 -6.53 10.15
C GLY A 107 -14.41 -5.01 10.40
N ALA A 108 -13.34 -4.44 10.96
CA ALA A 108 -13.22 -3.00 11.12
C ALA A 108 -13.08 -2.27 9.77
N VAL A 109 -13.53 -1.01 9.76
CA VAL A 109 -13.39 -0.09 8.64
C VAL A 109 -12.57 1.11 9.08
N VAL A 110 -11.47 1.38 8.40
CA VAL A 110 -10.71 2.62 8.52
C VAL A 110 -11.17 3.56 7.43
N GLU A 111 -11.78 4.68 7.81
CA GLU A 111 -12.34 5.65 6.87
C GLU A 111 -11.52 6.94 6.84
N PHE A 112 -11.05 7.26 5.64
CA PHE A 112 -10.32 8.46 5.31
C PHE A 112 -11.32 9.51 4.81
N ASP A 113 -11.38 10.64 5.50
CA ASP A 113 -12.22 11.78 5.17
C ASP A 113 -11.54 12.77 4.21
N ARG A 114 -10.23 12.63 4.01
CA ARG A 114 -9.41 13.44 3.11
C ARG A 114 -8.18 12.68 2.66
N ILE A 115 -7.36 13.31 1.84
CA ILE A 115 -6.04 12.80 1.47
C ILE A 115 -5.06 13.18 2.58
N TYR A 116 -4.34 12.20 3.13
CA TYR A 116 -3.34 12.38 4.17
C TYR A 116 -1.95 12.31 3.57
N GLU A 117 -1.15 13.36 3.78
CA GLU A 117 0.27 13.31 3.44
C GLU A 117 1.03 12.49 4.49
N VAL A 118 1.71 11.43 4.05
CA VAL A 118 2.42 10.48 4.93
C VAL A 118 3.89 10.38 4.59
N TYR A 119 4.71 10.10 5.61
CA TYR A 119 6.16 9.90 5.48
C TYR A 119 6.61 8.49 5.90
N ARG A 120 5.66 7.60 6.19
CA ARG A 120 5.89 6.16 6.39
C ARG A 120 4.70 5.37 5.88
N SER A 121 4.93 4.08 5.67
CA SER A 121 3.88 3.14 5.31
C SER A 121 2.74 3.14 6.30
N MET A 122 1.51 3.02 5.80
CA MET A 122 0.39 2.58 6.61
C MET A 122 0.43 1.04 6.67
N PRO A 123 0.47 0.42 7.86
CA PRO A 123 0.31 -1.01 7.97
C PRO A 123 -1.10 -1.40 7.53
N VAL A 124 -1.24 -2.53 6.85
CA VAL A 124 -2.51 -3.12 6.45
C VAL A 124 -2.64 -4.45 7.17
N TYR A 125 -3.80 -4.69 7.79
CA TYR A 125 -4.10 -5.87 8.61
C TYR A 125 -5.27 -6.67 8.06
N SER A 126 -5.21 -7.99 8.23
CA SER A 126 -6.25 -8.93 7.80
C SER A 126 -7.64 -8.60 8.37
N GLY A 127 -8.68 -8.80 7.57
CA GLY A 127 -10.08 -8.60 7.98
C GLY A 127 -10.49 -7.12 8.13
N VAL A 128 -9.66 -6.18 7.65
CA VAL A 128 -9.92 -4.74 7.73
C VAL A 128 -10.25 -4.18 6.35
N THR A 129 -11.25 -3.30 6.29
CA THR A 129 -11.54 -2.49 5.12
C THR A 129 -10.98 -1.08 5.27
N TYR A 130 -10.30 -0.56 4.26
CA TYR A 130 -9.81 0.82 4.19
C TYR A 130 -10.58 1.53 3.08
N ARG A 131 -11.14 2.71 3.36
CA ARG A 131 -11.96 3.41 2.35
C ARG A 131 -11.95 4.93 2.43
N GLY A 132 -12.35 5.55 1.32
CA GLY A 132 -12.49 7.00 1.18
C GLY A 132 -11.16 7.73 1.07
N GLY A 133 -11.20 9.06 1.00
CA GLY A 133 -10.03 9.94 1.10
C GLY A 133 -8.81 9.43 0.33
N GLY A 134 -7.65 9.38 0.98
CA GLY A 134 -6.46 8.81 0.37
C GLY A 134 -5.15 9.01 1.13
N LEU A 135 -4.07 8.56 0.51
CA LEU A 135 -2.69 8.76 0.95
C LEU A 135 -1.90 9.49 -0.13
N ARG A 136 -1.10 10.49 0.27
CA ARG A 136 -0.10 11.14 -0.57
C ARG A 136 1.28 10.95 0.06
N ARG A 137 2.27 10.60 -0.74
CA ARG A 137 3.66 10.54 -0.29
C ARG A 137 4.19 11.96 -0.03
N ARG A 138 4.66 12.25 1.18
CA ARG A 138 5.46 13.46 1.46
C ARG A 138 6.71 13.46 0.60
N CYS A 139 7.24 14.62 0.22
CA CYS A 139 8.56 14.68 -0.41
C CYS A 139 9.61 13.99 0.45
N THR A 140 10.34 13.05 -0.15
CA THR A 140 11.42 12.30 0.49
C THR A 140 12.54 13.26 0.93
N PRO A 141 12.93 13.23 2.22
CA PRO A 141 14.18 13.83 2.68
C PRO A 141 15.38 13.31 1.90
N HIS A 142 16.30 14.23 1.60
CA HIS A 142 17.46 13.97 0.75
C HIS A 142 18.70 14.65 1.33
N ALA A 143 19.82 13.93 1.33
CA ALA A 143 21.11 14.41 1.78
C ALA A 143 22.25 13.86 0.92
N LYS A 144 23.43 14.49 1.01
CA LYS A 144 24.66 14.03 0.37
C LYS A 144 25.65 13.53 1.40
N VAL A 145 26.31 12.41 1.10
CA VAL A 145 27.45 11.92 1.89
C VAL A 145 28.61 12.92 1.81
N THR A 146 29.10 13.40 2.96
CA THR A 146 30.13 14.45 3.05
C THR A 146 31.53 13.92 3.39
N ALA A 147 31.62 12.71 3.93
CA ALA A 147 32.87 12.00 4.18
C ALA A 147 32.74 10.53 3.76
N PRO A 148 33.82 9.88 3.27
CA PRO A 148 33.77 8.46 2.96
C PRO A 148 33.48 7.65 4.23
N ALA A 149 32.71 6.57 4.08
CA ALA A 149 32.43 5.63 5.16
C ALA A 149 32.81 4.21 4.73
N ALA A 150 33.46 3.48 5.63
CA ALA A 150 33.80 2.07 5.47
C ALA A 150 32.63 1.15 5.87
N ALA A 151 32.65 -0.09 5.39
CA ALA A 151 31.63 -1.08 5.74
C ALA A 151 31.56 -1.41 7.24
N SER A 152 32.65 -1.18 7.98
CA SER A 152 32.74 -1.35 9.44
C SER A 152 32.24 -0.15 10.23
N ASP A 153 32.08 1.01 9.60
CA ASP A 153 31.56 2.20 10.26
C ASP A 153 30.09 1.97 10.61
N THR A 154 29.55 2.78 11.52
CA THR A 154 28.15 2.68 11.98
C THR A 154 27.32 3.91 11.61
N CYS A 155 27.95 4.95 11.07
CA CYS A 155 27.29 6.20 10.71
C CYS A 155 27.80 6.74 9.37
N LEU A 156 26.90 7.39 8.63
CA LEU A 156 27.24 8.26 7.51
C LEU A 156 27.34 9.71 7.99
N GLN A 157 28.36 10.41 7.52
CA GLN A 157 28.42 11.86 7.59
C GLN A 157 27.67 12.44 6.39
N VAL A 158 26.74 13.36 6.65
CA VAL A 158 25.87 13.95 5.63
C VAL A 158 25.79 15.48 5.80
N ASP A 159 25.35 16.17 4.75
CA ASP A 159 25.22 17.63 4.74
C ASP A 159 24.01 18.15 5.53
N GLN A 160 22.96 17.32 5.66
CA GLN A 160 21.80 17.60 6.51
C GLN A 160 21.07 16.32 6.91
N THR A 161 20.30 16.39 8.01
CA THR A 161 19.37 15.33 8.41
C THR A 161 17.93 15.81 8.57
N SER A 162 17.64 17.03 8.10
CA SER A 162 16.30 17.62 8.19
C SER A 162 15.26 16.74 7.50
N GLY A 163 14.19 16.42 8.22
CA GLY A 163 13.04 15.67 7.69
C GLY A 163 13.18 14.14 7.73
N PHE A 164 14.40 13.59 7.84
CA PHE A 164 14.61 12.15 8.02
C PHE A 164 13.97 11.67 9.32
N VAL A 165 13.39 10.47 9.30
CA VAL A 165 12.62 9.97 10.45
C VAL A 165 13.24 8.68 11.00
N PRO A 166 13.43 8.52 12.33
CA PRO A 166 14.11 7.34 12.85
C PRO A 166 13.44 6.00 12.59
N ASN A 167 14.18 4.92 12.33
CA ASN A 167 13.62 3.60 11.97
C ASN A 167 12.78 3.62 10.68
N THR A 168 13.08 4.49 9.72
CA THR A 168 12.66 4.34 8.31
C THR A 168 13.76 3.68 7.51
N GLN A 169 13.46 3.18 6.31
CA GLN A 169 14.50 2.66 5.44
C GLN A 169 15.12 3.81 4.64
N LEU A 170 16.45 3.88 4.66
CA LEU A 170 17.23 4.81 3.86
C LEU A 170 18.02 4.05 2.82
N LEU A 171 18.07 4.57 1.60
CA LEU A 171 18.94 4.08 0.55
C LEU A 171 20.12 5.03 0.38
N VAL A 172 21.31 4.46 0.25
CA VAL A 172 22.47 5.18 -0.31
C VAL A 172 22.59 4.80 -1.78
N LEU A 173 22.61 5.78 -2.66
CA LEU A 173 22.55 5.55 -4.11
C LEU A 173 23.94 5.70 -4.74
N ARG A 174 24.26 4.86 -5.74
CA ARG A 174 25.48 4.93 -6.55
C ARG A 174 25.18 5.48 -7.95
N GLY A 175 26.08 6.34 -8.42
CA GLY A 175 26.13 6.80 -9.80
C GLY A 175 25.08 7.84 -10.16
N SER A 176 25.20 8.40 -11.36
CA SER A 176 24.19 9.25 -11.98
C SER A 176 23.15 8.36 -12.65
N GLY A 177 21.93 8.29 -12.12
CA GLY A 177 20.86 7.54 -12.78
C GLY A 177 19.86 6.81 -11.88
N TYR A 178 19.93 6.94 -10.56
CA TYR A 178 18.83 6.49 -9.67
C TYR A 178 18.55 4.96 -9.63
N GLN A 179 19.45 4.12 -10.18
CA GLN A 179 19.23 2.66 -10.33
C GLN A 179 19.99 1.78 -9.32
N MET A 180 21.16 2.22 -8.85
CA MET A 180 22.06 1.33 -8.10
C MET A 180 22.07 1.68 -6.62
N ILE A 181 21.66 0.72 -5.79
CA ILE A 181 21.71 0.85 -4.34
C ILE A 181 23.11 0.46 -3.87
N ALA A 182 23.79 1.41 -3.23
CA ALA A 182 25.09 1.21 -2.58
C ALA A 182 24.95 0.36 -1.33
N GLY A 183 23.85 0.56 -0.62
CA GLY A 183 23.50 -0.06 0.63
C GLY A 183 22.28 0.60 1.26
N GLU A 184 21.87 0.04 2.39
CA GLU A 184 20.65 0.40 3.08
C GLU A 184 20.95 0.65 4.56
N ILE A 185 20.25 1.61 5.16
CA ILE A 185 20.36 1.92 6.59
C ILE A 185 18.96 2.07 7.18
N TRP A 186 18.79 1.58 8.41
CA TRP A 186 17.70 2.00 9.29
C TRP A 186 18.28 2.94 10.35
N PRO A 187 17.94 4.24 10.37
CA PRO A 187 18.60 5.19 11.23
C PRO A 187 18.11 5.02 12.67
N ASP A 188 19.02 5.18 13.63
CA ASP A 188 18.71 5.15 15.06
C ASP A 188 17.74 6.29 15.45
N ARG A 189 17.08 6.14 16.61
CA ARG A 189 16.19 7.11 17.26
C ARG A 189 16.82 8.49 17.41
N ASN A 190 18.13 8.54 17.59
CA ASN A 190 18.88 9.78 17.78
C ASN A 190 19.59 10.19 16.49
N ILE A 191 18.84 10.82 15.59
CA ILE A 191 19.41 11.47 14.40
C ILE A 191 20.08 12.77 14.81
N ALA A 192 21.39 12.89 14.55
CA ALA A 192 22.13 14.12 14.77
C ALA A 192 22.12 15.00 13.51
N ALA A 193 22.49 16.28 13.63
CA ALA A 193 22.30 17.27 12.56
C ALA A 193 23.09 16.95 11.27
N ASP A 194 24.23 16.28 11.40
CA ASP A 194 25.22 16.01 10.35
C ASP A 194 25.52 14.52 10.16
N ARG A 195 24.80 13.63 10.85
CA ARG A 195 25.07 12.18 10.78
C ARG A 195 23.82 11.32 10.88
N LEU A 196 23.81 10.26 10.08
CA LEU A 196 22.81 9.20 10.08
C LEU A 196 23.47 7.90 10.52
N CYS A 197 23.15 7.45 11.73
CA CYS A 197 23.73 6.24 12.31
C CYS A 197 22.77 5.06 12.19
N ALA A 198 23.29 3.88 11.85
CA ALA A 198 22.51 2.65 11.80
C ALA A 198 21.97 2.28 13.19
N TYR A 199 20.77 1.71 13.20
CA TYR A 199 20.09 1.23 14.39
C TYR A 199 20.98 0.27 15.20
N GLU A 200 20.98 0.44 16.52
CA GLU A 200 21.82 -0.34 17.46
C GLU A 200 23.33 -0.31 17.16
N ALA A 201 23.81 0.74 16.47
CA ALA A 201 25.20 0.89 16.03
C ALA A 201 25.69 -0.32 15.22
N ALA A 202 24.80 -0.93 14.42
CA ALA A 202 25.18 -1.97 13.48
C ALA A 202 26.18 -1.43 12.44
N PRO A 203 27.14 -2.25 11.97
CA PRO A 203 28.00 -1.87 10.85
C PRO A 203 27.17 -1.57 9.60
N LEU A 204 27.59 -0.60 8.80
CA LEU A 204 26.94 -0.24 7.54
C LEU A 204 26.88 -1.42 6.56
N GLY A 205 27.93 -2.25 6.52
CA GLY A 205 28.02 -3.40 5.61
C GLY A 205 28.36 -3.04 4.16
N TYR A 206 28.56 -1.77 3.85
CA TYR A 206 28.96 -1.28 2.53
C TYR A 206 29.85 -0.04 2.63
N VAL A 207 30.56 0.26 1.55
CA VAL A 207 31.36 1.49 1.43
C VAL A 207 30.51 2.61 0.83
N ALA A 208 30.51 3.77 1.49
CA ALA A 208 29.90 4.99 0.99
C ALA A 208 30.97 6.00 0.55
N ALA A 209 30.75 6.64 -0.59
CA ALA A 209 31.64 7.66 -1.15
C ALA A 209 31.02 9.05 -1.05
N VAL A 210 31.87 10.07 -0.94
CA VAL A 210 31.45 11.48 -0.95
C VAL A 210 30.62 11.79 -2.20
N GLY A 211 29.51 12.52 -2.01
CA GLY A 211 28.60 12.95 -3.07
C GLY A 211 27.49 11.96 -3.42
N GLN A 212 27.48 10.76 -2.83
CA GLN A 212 26.36 9.83 -2.94
C GLN A 212 25.11 10.41 -2.27
N ASP A 213 23.95 10.11 -2.87
CA ASP A 213 22.65 10.51 -2.35
C ASP A 213 22.19 9.56 -1.25
N VAL A 214 21.66 10.11 -0.18
CA VAL A 214 20.96 9.38 0.88
C VAL A 214 19.50 9.81 0.84
N VAL A 215 18.58 8.86 0.70
CA VAL A 215 17.15 9.13 0.55
C VAL A 215 16.30 8.20 1.39
N GLU A 216 15.23 8.73 1.97
CA GLU A 216 14.23 7.93 2.68
C GLU A 216 13.24 7.28 1.72
N VAL A 217 13.01 5.98 1.89
CA VAL A 217 12.06 5.20 1.08
C VAL A 217 11.08 4.43 1.96
N PHE A 218 9.89 4.20 1.43
CA PHE A 218 8.84 3.40 2.07
C PHE A 218 7.74 3.10 1.06
N ASP A 219 6.88 2.10 1.25
CA ASP A 219 5.66 1.94 0.44
C ASP A 219 4.47 2.65 1.09
N LEU A 220 3.49 3.16 0.34
CA LEU A 220 2.32 3.80 0.99
C LEU A 220 1.56 2.81 1.90
N LEU A 221 1.44 1.56 1.46
CA LEU A 221 0.80 0.45 2.15
C LEU A 221 1.81 -0.66 2.41
N GLN A 222 1.76 -1.24 3.60
CA GLN A 222 2.59 -2.39 3.96
C GLN A 222 1.72 -3.48 4.59
N GLY A 223 1.62 -4.65 3.94
CA GLY A 223 0.95 -5.82 4.53
C GLY A 223 1.75 -6.34 5.72
N ILE A 224 1.16 -6.31 6.92
CA ILE A 224 1.81 -6.81 8.14
C ILE A 224 1.08 -8.07 8.59
N ASN A 225 1.78 -9.21 8.59
CA ASN A 225 1.26 -10.44 9.18
C ASN A 225 1.17 -10.29 10.72
N PRO A 226 0.22 -10.95 11.41
CA PRO A 226 0.14 -11.00 12.88
C PRO A 226 1.45 -11.19 13.66
N SER A 227 2.50 -11.80 13.08
CA SER A 227 3.85 -11.89 13.69
C SER A 227 4.65 -10.58 13.67
N GLY A 228 4.14 -9.51 13.06
CA GLY A 228 4.81 -8.21 12.94
C GLY A 228 5.79 -8.11 11.75
N SER A 229 5.88 -9.14 10.91
CA SER A 229 6.73 -9.16 9.71
C SER A 229 5.91 -8.76 8.46
N ALA A 230 6.58 -8.21 7.44
CA ALA A 230 5.99 -8.11 6.11
C ALA A 230 5.47 -9.49 5.69
N GLY A 231 4.19 -9.61 5.34
CA GLY A 231 3.62 -10.92 5.09
C GLY A 231 2.21 -10.92 4.55
N HIS A 232 1.68 -12.13 4.40
CA HIS A 232 0.35 -12.38 3.85
C HIS A 232 -0.73 -11.84 4.79
N VAL A 233 -1.60 -10.99 4.25
CA VAL A 233 -2.83 -10.50 4.87
C VAL A 233 -4.03 -11.08 4.11
N ASN A 234 -5.11 -11.37 4.81
CA ASN A 234 -6.29 -12.02 4.21
C ASN A 234 -7.55 -11.23 4.50
N ASN A 235 -8.54 -11.32 3.61
CA ASN A 235 -9.81 -10.61 3.72
C ASN A 235 -9.62 -9.09 3.94
N VAL A 236 -8.73 -8.49 3.17
CA VAL A 236 -8.52 -7.02 3.19
C VAL A 236 -9.28 -6.41 2.02
N THR A 237 -9.99 -5.31 2.26
CA THR A 237 -10.60 -4.52 1.17
C THR A 237 -10.06 -3.10 1.21
N ILE A 238 -9.59 -2.58 0.08
CA ILE A 238 -9.14 -1.20 -0.09
C ILE A 238 -10.01 -0.59 -1.18
N ARG A 239 -10.82 0.41 -0.81
CA ARG A 239 -11.89 0.90 -1.68
C ARG A 239 -12.02 2.41 -1.77
N GLY A 240 -12.14 2.94 -2.98
CA GLY A 240 -12.47 4.35 -3.17
C GLY A 240 -11.44 5.31 -2.59
N MET A 241 -10.18 4.89 -2.52
CA MET A 241 -9.07 5.70 -2.02
C MET A 241 -8.28 6.32 -3.17
N LEU A 242 -7.70 7.50 -2.94
CA LEU A 242 -6.63 8.04 -3.77
C LEU A 242 -5.26 7.65 -3.22
N PHE A 243 -4.36 7.15 -4.07
CA PHE A 243 -2.94 7.00 -3.77
C PHE A 243 -2.13 7.90 -4.69
N ASP A 244 -1.49 8.91 -4.12
CA ASP A 244 -0.63 9.86 -4.83
C ASP A 244 0.84 9.59 -4.46
N GLY A 245 1.59 9.04 -5.42
CA GLY A 245 3.01 8.75 -5.24
C GLY A 245 3.90 9.99 -5.23
N ASN A 246 3.37 11.15 -5.64
CA ASN A 246 4.06 12.44 -5.65
C ASN A 246 5.46 12.35 -6.29
N ARG A 247 5.56 11.70 -7.47
CA ARG A 247 6.85 11.41 -8.14
C ARG A 247 7.76 12.63 -8.29
N ALA A 248 7.20 13.82 -8.47
CA ALA A 248 7.96 15.06 -8.70
C ALA A 248 9.08 15.31 -7.68
N CYS A 249 8.91 14.89 -6.42
CA CYS A 249 9.93 14.99 -5.37
C CYS A 249 10.26 13.63 -4.71
N ASN A 250 9.87 12.52 -5.33
CA ASN A 250 10.13 11.16 -4.85
C ASN A 250 10.84 10.28 -5.90
N GLY A 251 11.20 10.84 -7.06
CA GLY A 251 11.91 10.16 -8.16
C GLY A 251 13.42 10.02 -7.96
N TYR A 252 13.92 10.03 -6.72
CA TYR A 252 15.34 9.82 -6.43
C TYR A 252 15.78 8.37 -6.58
N THR A 253 14.84 7.42 -6.62
CA THR A 253 15.14 6.05 -7.01
C THR A 253 14.05 5.59 -7.95
N ALA A 254 14.48 4.84 -8.97
CA ALA A 254 13.59 4.16 -9.90
C ALA A 254 13.53 2.66 -9.62
N ASP A 255 14.14 2.19 -8.52
CA ASP A 255 14.17 0.77 -8.18
C ASP A 255 12.73 0.28 -7.90
N TRP A 256 12.34 -0.79 -8.60
CA TRP A 256 11.00 -1.37 -8.56
C TRP A 256 10.56 -1.78 -7.15
N ARG A 257 11.51 -2.09 -6.26
CA ARG A 257 11.23 -2.58 -4.89
C ARG A 257 10.77 -1.49 -3.93
N TYR A 258 11.00 -0.23 -4.27
CA TYR A 258 10.86 0.88 -3.33
C TYR A 258 9.88 1.93 -3.84
N ASN A 259 9.28 2.65 -2.89
CA ASN A 259 8.36 3.74 -3.16
C ASN A 259 7.10 3.34 -3.94
N THR A 260 6.64 2.11 -3.77
CA THR A 260 5.40 1.61 -4.37
C THR A 260 4.16 2.16 -3.64
N VAL A 261 2.97 1.95 -4.21
CA VAL A 261 1.72 2.08 -3.46
C VAL A 261 1.63 0.97 -2.42
N GLY A 262 2.03 -0.24 -2.75
CA GLY A 262 2.15 -1.30 -1.75
C GLY A 262 2.67 -2.63 -2.27
N ALA A 263 3.37 -3.33 -1.39
CA ALA A 263 3.65 -4.76 -1.49
C ALA A 263 2.70 -5.52 -0.56
N VAL A 264 1.52 -5.89 -1.07
CA VAL A 264 0.48 -6.57 -0.27
C VAL A 264 0.21 -7.95 -0.86
N LYS A 265 0.45 -8.98 -0.06
CA LYS A 265 0.27 -10.40 -0.44
C LYS A 265 -0.88 -11.02 0.36
N GLY A 266 -1.49 -12.06 -0.20
CA GLY A 266 -2.67 -12.73 0.35
C GLY A 266 -3.97 -12.14 -0.18
N ASP A 267 -5.10 -12.59 0.37
CA ASP A 267 -6.46 -12.25 -0.09
C ASP A 267 -6.80 -10.77 0.15
N VAL A 268 -6.54 -9.95 -0.86
CA VAL A 268 -6.70 -8.49 -0.83
C VAL A 268 -7.50 -8.04 -2.05
N THR A 269 -8.55 -7.25 -1.82
CA THR A 269 -9.34 -6.63 -2.88
C THR A 269 -9.07 -5.13 -2.95
N PHE A 270 -8.64 -4.65 -4.11
CA PHE A 270 -8.58 -3.23 -4.44
C PHE A 270 -9.70 -2.88 -5.42
N VAL A 271 -10.62 -2.01 -5.03
CA VAL A 271 -11.78 -1.67 -5.85
C VAL A 271 -12.08 -0.18 -5.89
N ASP A 272 -12.41 0.36 -7.07
CA ASP A 272 -12.79 1.77 -7.26
C ASP A 272 -11.71 2.78 -6.79
N ASN A 273 -10.43 2.39 -6.72
CA ASN A 273 -9.37 3.30 -6.27
C ASN A 273 -8.79 4.14 -7.41
N THR A 274 -8.18 5.26 -7.06
CA THR A 274 -7.37 6.08 -7.99
C THR A 274 -5.90 6.04 -7.58
N ILE A 275 -4.98 5.74 -8.50
CA ILE A 275 -3.54 5.74 -8.26
C ILE A 275 -2.85 6.67 -9.25
N ILE A 276 -2.04 7.60 -8.75
CA ILE A 276 -1.40 8.63 -9.59
C ILE A 276 0.06 8.83 -9.23
N ASP A 277 0.85 9.19 -10.25
CA ASP A 277 2.19 9.77 -10.09
C ASP A 277 3.13 8.91 -9.23
N THR A 278 3.12 7.59 -9.42
CA THR A 278 4.02 6.69 -8.70
C THR A 278 5.47 6.91 -9.16
N PRO A 279 6.45 7.00 -8.23
CA PRO A 279 7.87 7.11 -8.58
C PRO A 279 8.45 5.78 -9.05
N SER A 280 7.82 4.66 -8.69
CA SER A 280 8.22 3.30 -9.04
C SER A 280 7.00 2.50 -9.52
N GLU A 281 7.03 1.17 -9.37
CA GLU A 281 5.87 0.30 -9.60
C GLU A 281 4.70 0.75 -8.74
N ALA A 282 3.49 0.58 -9.26
CA ALA A 282 2.33 0.81 -8.41
C ALA A 282 2.29 -0.26 -7.32
N LEU A 283 2.28 -1.55 -7.67
CA LEU A 283 2.02 -2.62 -6.71
C LEU A 283 2.80 -3.90 -7.00
N THR A 284 3.25 -4.56 -5.93
CA THR A 284 3.71 -5.95 -5.97
C THR A 284 2.67 -6.86 -5.30
N ILE A 285 2.15 -7.85 -6.03
CA ILE A 285 1.02 -8.68 -5.59
C ILE A 285 1.34 -10.17 -5.58
N CYS A 286 0.62 -10.88 -4.71
CA CYS A 286 0.48 -12.33 -4.75
C CYS A 286 -0.83 -12.73 -4.07
N GLY A 287 -1.90 -12.91 -4.85
CA GLY A 287 -3.21 -13.40 -4.38
C GLY A 287 -4.30 -12.35 -4.14
N GLY A 288 -4.35 -11.29 -4.94
CA GLY A 288 -5.33 -10.21 -4.85
C GLY A 288 -6.28 -10.08 -6.05
N THR A 289 -7.33 -9.28 -5.85
CA THR A 289 -8.36 -8.95 -6.84
C THR A 289 -8.45 -7.43 -7.03
N TRP A 290 -8.43 -6.97 -8.28
CA TRP A 290 -8.31 -5.57 -8.67
C TRP A 290 -9.44 -5.19 -9.61
N LEU A 291 -10.40 -4.43 -9.12
CA LEU A 291 -11.65 -4.15 -9.81
C LEU A 291 -11.85 -2.66 -10.02
N ASN A 292 -12.08 -2.24 -11.26
CA ASN A 292 -12.54 -0.87 -11.58
C ASN A 292 -11.65 0.25 -11.01
N ASN A 293 -10.34 0.03 -10.91
CA ASN A 293 -9.40 1.05 -10.46
C ASN A 293 -8.99 1.95 -11.63
N HIS A 294 -8.66 3.21 -11.34
CA HIS A 294 -8.16 4.17 -12.31
C HIS A 294 -6.74 4.58 -11.98
N LEU A 295 -5.80 4.29 -12.87
CA LEU A 295 -4.38 4.54 -12.66
C LEU A 295 -3.84 5.46 -13.75
N ARG A 296 -3.03 6.46 -13.35
CA ARG A 296 -2.39 7.34 -14.32
C ARG A 296 -0.96 7.72 -13.95
N ASN A 297 -0.13 7.86 -14.98
CA ASN A 297 1.23 8.38 -14.88
C ASN A 297 2.11 7.56 -13.92
N LEU A 298 2.17 6.25 -14.10
CA LEU A 298 2.93 5.33 -13.28
C LEU A 298 4.40 5.28 -13.70
N GLY A 299 5.32 5.37 -12.74
CA GLY A 299 6.76 5.28 -12.98
C GLY A 299 7.14 3.93 -13.59
N GLY A 300 6.69 2.84 -12.94
CA GLY A 300 6.87 1.47 -13.39
C GLY A 300 5.57 0.79 -13.80
N SER A 301 5.52 -0.51 -13.58
CA SER A 301 4.40 -1.38 -13.90
C SER A 301 3.15 -1.04 -13.07
N PHE A 302 1.97 -1.31 -13.64
CA PHE A 302 0.72 -1.31 -12.88
C PHE A 302 0.75 -2.42 -11.83
N VAL A 303 1.11 -3.62 -12.24
CA VAL A 303 1.22 -4.77 -11.35
C VAL A 303 2.54 -5.48 -11.61
N HIS A 304 3.20 -5.84 -10.52
CA HIS A 304 4.26 -6.83 -10.48
C HIS A 304 3.75 -8.05 -9.71
N LYS A 305 3.49 -9.15 -10.40
CA LYS A 305 3.06 -10.40 -9.76
C LYS A 305 4.28 -11.23 -9.39
N SER A 306 4.49 -11.44 -8.09
CA SER A 306 5.65 -12.17 -7.55
C SER A 306 5.29 -12.94 -6.29
N CYS A 307 5.10 -14.25 -6.44
CA CYS A 307 4.59 -15.09 -5.37
C CYS A 307 5.68 -15.85 -4.61
N GLY A 308 6.62 -16.48 -5.31
CA GLY A 308 7.68 -17.28 -4.70
C GLY A 308 7.17 -18.44 -3.83
N MET A 309 5.91 -18.85 -4.00
CA MET A 309 5.24 -19.90 -3.25
C MET A 309 4.54 -20.90 -4.17
N SER A 310 4.26 -22.11 -3.68
CA SER A 310 3.60 -23.18 -4.45
C SER A 310 2.53 -23.89 -3.62
N PRO A 311 1.26 -23.99 -4.08
CA PRO A 311 0.75 -23.36 -5.30
C PRO A 311 0.63 -21.83 -5.13
N PRO A 312 0.93 -21.05 -6.18
CA PRO A 312 0.66 -19.62 -6.17
C PRO A 312 -0.85 -19.35 -6.19
N PRO A 313 -1.35 -18.35 -5.44
CA PRO A 313 -2.75 -17.93 -5.53
C PRO A 313 -3.07 -17.28 -6.89
N THR A 314 -4.34 -17.37 -7.29
CA THR A 314 -4.86 -16.70 -8.47
C THR A 314 -5.00 -15.20 -8.21
N ASP A 315 -4.44 -14.38 -9.10
CA ASP A 315 -4.66 -12.93 -9.11
C ASP A 315 -5.70 -12.56 -10.18
N ARG A 316 -6.52 -11.53 -9.93
CA ARG A 316 -7.54 -11.04 -10.86
C ARG A 316 -7.41 -9.54 -11.07
N LEU A 317 -7.28 -9.12 -12.32
CA LEU A 317 -7.23 -7.72 -12.75
C LEU A 317 -8.39 -7.48 -13.72
N GLU A 318 -9.47 -6.85 -13.27
CA GLU A 318 -10.69 -6.72 -14.05
C GLU A 318 -11.24 -5.28 -14.08
N GLY A 319 -11.65 -4.79 -15.26
CA GLY A 319 -12.35 -3.50 -15.41
C GLY A 319 -11.51 -2.25 -15.10
N ASN A 320 -10.19 -2.36 -14.97
CA ASN A 320 -9.33 -1.23 -14.61
C ASN A 320 -9.01 -0.35 -15.82
N VAL A 321 -8.73 0.93 -15.59
CA VAL A 321 -8.26 1.88 -16.60
C VAL A 321 -6.87 2.37 -16.21
N ILE A 322 -5.89 2.17 -17.09
CA ILE A 322 -4.47 2.46 -16.87
C ILE A 322 -3.98 3.38 -17.99
N GLU A 323 -3.54 4.59 -17.64
CA GLU A 323 -3.10 5.61 -18.60
C GLU A 323 -1.69 6.12 -18.29
N GLY A 324 -0.73 5.78 -19.15
CA GLY A 324 0.66 6.18 -18.97
C GLY A 324 1.37 5.34 -17.92
N VAL A 325 1.87 4.18 -18.33
CA VAL A 325 2.53 3.18 -17.48
C VAL A 325 3.96 2.91 -17.96
N ASN A 326 4.82 2.43 -17.05
CA ASN A 326 6.26 2.24 -17.28
C ASN A 326 6.97 3.52 -17.75
N ARG A 327 6.57 4.69 -17.26
CA ARG A 327 7.09 6.00 -17.72
C ARG A 327 8.60 6.16 -17.56
N LEU A 328 9.21 5.41 -16.66
CA LEU A 328 10.66 5.39 -16.43
C LEU A 328 11.39 4.36 -17.30
N GLY A 329 10.68 3.34 -17.78
CA GLY A 329 11.21 2.25 -18.60
C GLY A 329 12.03 1.22 -17.81
N ASP A 330 12.17 0.04 -18.40
CA ASP A 330 12.88 -1.07 -17.78
C ASP A 330 14.39 -0.79 -17.63
N ALA A 331 14.97 -0.09 -18.60
CA ALA A 331 16.38 0.29 -18.56
C ALA A 331 16.73 1.14 -17.33
N LEU A 332 15.76 1.84 -16.75
CA LEU A 332 15.93 2.61 -15.51
C LEU A 332 15.60 1.79 -14.26
N MET A 333 14.50 1.03 -14.30
CA MET A 333 13.97 0.36 -13.11
C MET A 333 14.54 -1.03 -12.85
N GLY A 334 15.09 -1.67 -13.88
CA GLY A 334 15.67 -3.02 -13.83
C GLY A 334 14.67 -4.15 -13.64
N HIS A 335 13.36 -3.87 -13.66
CA HIS A 335 12.28 -4.87 -13.61
C HIS A 335 10.90 -4.27 -13.97
N SER A 336 10.82 -3.46 -15.03
CA SER A 336 9.60 -2.76 -15.47
C SER A 336 9.32 -3.03 -16.95
N GLU A 337 9.35 -4.31 -17.34
CA GLU A 337 9.33 -4.78 -18.73
C GLU A 337 7.95 -4.64 -19.40
N GLY A 338 6.89 -4.45 -18.62
CA GLY A 338 5.57 -4.14 -19.17
C GLY A 338 4.57 -3.62 -18.15
N ALA A 339 3.37 -3.27 -18.59
CA ALA A 339 2.32 -2.77 -17.68
C ALA A 339 1.99 -3.81 -16.60
N ILE A 340 2.07 -5.08 -16.96
CA ILE A 340 2.00 -6.21 -16.04
C ILE A 340 3.36 -6.93 -16.10
N THR A 341 4.17 -6.78 -15.05
CA THR A 341 5.44 -7.53 -14.89
C THR A 341 5.19 -8.81 -14.09
N LEU A 342 5.82 -9.90 -14.49
CA LEU A 342 5.73 -11.20 -13.82
C LEU A 342 7.12 -11.61 -13.34
N SER A 343 7.18 -12.22 -12.15
CA SER A 343 8.42 -12.78 -11.61
C SER A 343 8.16 -13.90 -10.59
N ALA A 344 9.19 -14.72 -10.34
CA ALA A 344 9.25 -15.73 -9.26
C ALA A 344 7.94 -16.53 -9.05
N ASN A 345 7.63 -17.43 -9.99
CA ASN A 345 6.42 -18.26 -10.01
C ASN A 345 5.14 -17.42 -9.89
N ALA A 346 4.82 -16.64 -10.92
CA ALA A 346 3.63 -15.80 -10.89
C ALA A 346 2.37 -16.65 -10.73
N GLY A 347 2.29 -17.82 -11.39
CA GLY A 347 1.09 -18.66 -11.33
C GLY A 347 -0.10 -18.06 -12.07
N GLU A 348 -1.32 -18.46 -11.67
CA GLU A 348 -2.55 -18.08 -12.38
C GLU A 348 -2.82 -16.58 -12.27
N LEU A 349 -3.12 -15.96 -13.41
CA LEU A 349 -3.48 -14.54 -13.52
C LEU A 349 -4.64 -14.39 -14.50
N VAL A 350 -5.72 -13.76 -14.07
CA VAL A 350 -6.84 -13.38 -14.93
C VAL A 350 -6.82 -11.88 -15.16
N VAL A 351 -6.76 -11.45 -16.43
CA VAL A 351 -6.74 -10.05 -16.84
C VAL A 351 -7.92 -9.80 -17.79
N ARG A 352 -8.97 -9.10 -17.35
CA ARG A 352 -10.18 -8.93 -18.16
C ARG A 352 -10.74 -7.53 -18.23
N ASP A 353 -11.24 -7.18 -19.40
CA ASP A 353 -12.05 -5.96 -19.59
C ASP A 353 -11.34 -4.67 -19.10
N ASN A 354 -10.01 -4.67 -19.09
CA ASN A 354 -9.21 -3.51 -18.72
C ASN A 354 -8.91 -2.65 -19.94
N VAL A 355 -8.63 -1.37 -19.72
CA VAL A 355 -8.19 -0.43 -20.75
C VAL A 355 -6.80 0.07 -20.38
N PHE A 356 -5.83 -0.19 -21.25
CA PHE A 356 -4.44 0.24 -21.12
C PHE A 356 -4.10 1.22 -22.24
N ARG A 357 -3.56 2.39 -21.89
CA ARG A 357 -3.15 3.42 -22.85
C ARG A 357 -1.75 3.93 -22.54
N ASP A 358 -1.00 4.24 -23.59
CA ASP A 358 0.25 5.00 -23.52
C ASP A 358 1.33 4.31 -22.68
N GLY A 359 1.54 3.02 -22.90
CA GLY A 359 2.60 2.25 -22.25
C GLY A 359 3.95 2.45 -22.94
N CYS A 360 4.99 2.77 -22.16
CA CYS A 360 6.34 2.96 -22.71
C CYS A 360 7.09 1.64 -22.94
N GLU A 361 6.56 0.51 -22.47
CA GLU A 361 7.17 -0.82 -22.54
C GLU A 361 6.18 -1.86 -23.10
N GLY A 362 6.30 -3.14 -22.72
CA GLY A 362 5.34 -4.18 -23.10
C GLY A 362 3.97 -4.02 -22.43
N ALA A 363 2.92 -4.62 -22.99
CA ALA A 363 1.68 -4.83 -22.23
C ALA A 363 1.91 -5.84 -21.10
N PHE A 364 2.64 -6.91 -21.42
CA PHE A 364 3.12 -7.90 -20.46
C PHE A 364 4.66 -7.89 -20.44
N GLY A 365 5.25 -7.97 -19.25
CA GLY A 365 6.68 -8.10 -19.01
C GLY A 365 7.07 -9.54 -18.67
N LEU A 366 8.36 -9.86 -18.81
CA LEU A 366 9.05 -11.11 -18.44
C LEU A 366 8.15 -12.33 -18.15
N VAL A 367 7.90 -13.16 -19.16
CA VAL A 367 7.16 -14.42 -19.00
C VAL A 367 8.13 -15.59 -18.87
N ASN A 368 8.10 -16.26 -17.73
CA ASN A 368 8.98 -17.38 -17.42
C ASN A 368 8.29 -18.74 -17.55
N GLY A 369 9.09 -19.80 -17.56
CA GLY A 369 8.60 -21.17 -17.73
C GLY A 369 7.82 -21.73 -16.52
N ASP A 370 7.97 -21.13 -15.34
CA ASP A 370 7.22 -21.43 -14.12
C ASP A 370 5.90 -20.65 -14.03
N ASP A 371 5.66 -19.66 -14.89
CA ASP A 371 4.35 -19.03 -15.00
C ASP A 371 3.36 -19.99 -15.67
N THR A 372 2.13 -20.04 -15.17
CA THR A 372 1.08 -20.95 -15.65
C THR A 372 -0.27 -20.27 -15.64
N ASP A 373 -1.09 -20.52 -16.66
CA ASP A 373 -2.51 -20.14 -16.71
C ASP A 373 -2.76 -18.63 -16.63
N ILE A 374 -2.10 -17.86 -17.51
CA ILE A 374 -2.36 -16.43 -17.65
C ILE A 374 -3.41 -16.22 -18.74
N LEU A 375 -4.57 -15.73 -18.34
CA LEU A 375 -5.72 -15.52 -19.20
C LEU A 375 -6.00 -14.03 -19.33
N ALA A 376 -5.69 -13.45 -20.49
CA ALA A 376 -6.00 -12.06 -20.80
C ALA A 376 -7.08 -11.96 -21.88
N ARG A 377 -8.29 -11.47 -21.57
CA ARG A 377 -9.39 -11.35 -22.55
C ARG A 377 -10.23 -10.09 -22.39
N GLY A 378 -10.76 -9.56 -23.49
CA GLY A 378 -11.65 -8.38 -23.45
C GLY A 378 -10.92 -7.07 -23.14
N ASN A 379 -9.58 -7.08 -23.07
CA ASN A 379 -8.80 -5.89 -22.77
C ASN A 379 -8.58 -5.04 -24.02
N VAL A 380 -8.39 -3.74 -23.82
CA VAL A 380 -7.99 -2.78 -24.84
C VAL A 380 -6.57 -2.32 -24.54
N PHE A 381 -5.64 -2.50 -25.47
CA PHE A 381 -4.26 -2.03 -25.38
C PHE A 381 -3.99 -1.02 -26.51
N GLU A 382 -3.66 0.21 -26.15
CA GLU A 382 -3.38 1.30 -27.10
C GLU A 382 -2.00 1.89 -26.88
N ARG A 383 -1.23 2.06 -27.97
CA ARG A 383 0.06 2.80 -27.98
C ARG A 383 1.05 2.24 -26.97
N PHE A 384 1.37 0.96 -27.14
CA PHE A 384 2.42 0.24 -26.41
C PHE A 384 3.62 0.02 -27.32
N ALA A 385 4.82 -0.03 -26.75
CA ALA A 385 6.03 -0.30 -27.52
C ALA A 385 6.06 -1.73 -28.09
N ARG A 386 5.34 -2.66 -27.47
CA ARG A 386 5.25 -4.10 -27.83
C ARG A 386 4.15 -4.80 -27.03
N ARG A 387 3.71 -5.97 -27.48
CA ARG A 387 2.81 -6.84 -26.70
C ARG A 387 3.51 -7.48 -25.48
N ILE A 388 4.73 -7.98 -25.68
CA ILE A 388 5.53 -8.66 -24.65
C ILE A 388 6.91 -8.00 -24.55
N GLY A 389 7.32 -7.63 -23.33
CA GLY A 389 8.62 -7.04 -22.99
C GLY A 389 9.73 -8.09 -22.82
N TYR A 390 10.87 -7.86 -23.48
CA TYR A 390 12.14 -8.60 -23.46
C TYR A 390 12.14 -10.13 -23.80
N ASN A 391 13.18 -10.55 -24.54
CA ASN A 391 13.51 -11.89 -25.08
C ASN A 391 13.78 -12.94 -23.97
N ALA A 392 13.67 -14.27 -24.09
CA ALA A 392 13.36 -15.19 -25.19
C ALA A 392 13.20 -16.62 -24.61
N ARG A 393 11.96 -17.10 -24.42
CA ARG A 393 11.56 -18.54 -24.47
C ARG A 393 10.09 -18.69 -24.86
N LEU A 394 9.64 -17.89 -25.84
CA LEU A 394 8.25 -17.93 -26.32
C LEU A 394 7.82 -19.30 -26.86
N THR A 395 8.76 -20.16 -27.25
CA THR A 395 8.46 -21.51 -27.76
C THR A 395 7.87 -22.47 -26.73
N ALA A 396 7.92 -22.16 -25.43
CA ALA A 396 7.23 -22.93 -24.38
C ALA A 396 6.23 -22.09 -23.55
N ALA A 397 6.20 -20.77 -23.75
CA ALA A 397 5.31 -19.85 -23.04
C ALA A 397 4.01 -19.55 -23.81
N SER A 398 3.99 -19.72 -25.13
CA SER A 398 2.79 -19.48 -25.97
C SER A 398 1.63 -20.44 -25.69
N GLU A 399 1.89 -21.58 -25.03
CA GLU A 399 0.83 -22.50 -24.58
C GLU A 399 0.22 -22.09 -23.23
N LYS A 400 0.81 -21.13 -22.52
CA LYS A 400 0.46 -20.77 -21.14
C LYS A 400 -0.16 -19.39 -20.97
N ILE A 401 -0.06 -18.56 -22.01
CA ILE A 401 -0.57 -17.19 -22.02
C ILE A 401 -1.46 -16.98 -23.24
N ASP A 402 -2.76 -16.81 -23.02
CA ASP A 402 -3.69 -16.37 -24.05
C ASP A 402 -3.85 -14.85 -23.95
N ILE A 403 -3.07 -14.09 -24.73
CA ILE A 403 -3.15 -12.63 -24.84
C ILE A 403 -3.64 -12.13 -26.21
N ASP A 404 -3.74 -13.00 -27.19
CA ASP A 404 -4.20 -12.62 -28.53
C ASP A 404 -5.71 -12.81 -28.69
N THR A 405 -6.33 -13.75 -27.97
CA THR A 405 -7.75 -14.05 -28.13
C THR A 405 -8.62 -13.03 -27.42
N GLY A 406 -9.36 -12.23 -28.19
CA GLY A 406 -10.41 -11.35 -27.66
C GLY A 406 -9.89 -10.06 -27.02
N ASN A 407 -8.60 -9.72 -27.16
CA ASN A 407 -8.09 -8.38 -26.83
C ASN A 407 -8.04 -7.50 -28.08
N THR A 408 -8.22 -6.19 -27.89
CA THR A 408 -8.08 -5.18 -28.94
C THR A 408 -6.71 -4.52 -28.83
N TRP A 409 -5.94 -4.50 -29.92
CA TRP A 409 -4.61 -3.90 -29.99
C TRP A 409 -4.63 -2.75 -31.01
N THR A 410 -4.29 -1.54 -30.58
CA THR A 410 -4.22 -0.35 -31.44
C THR A 410 -2.85 0.31 -31.29
N ASP A 411 -2.14 0.51 -32.40
CA ASP A 411 -0.79 1.09 -32.42
C ASP A 411 0.20 0.34 -31.49
N VAL A 412 0.12 -1.00 -31.51
CA VAL A 412 1.04 -1.90 -30.77
C VAL A 412 1.72 -2.84 -31.77
N PRO A 413 3.03 -2.71 -32.00
CA PRO A 413 3.77 -3.52 -32.97
C PRO A 413 4.00 -4.97 -32.52
#